data_AF-A0A960EGH8-F1
#
_entry.id   AF-A0A960EGH8-F1
#
_cell.length_a   1.000
_cell.length_b   1.000
_cell.length_c   1.000
_cell.angle_alpha   90.00
_cell.angle_beta   90.00
_cell.angle_gamma   90.00
#
_symmetry.space_group_name_H-M   'P 1'
#
loop_
_entity.id
_entity.type
_entity.pdbx_description
1 polymer ?
#
loop_
_entity_poly.entity_id
_entity_poly.type
_entity_poly.pdbx_seq_one_letter_code
_entity_poly.pdbx_strand_id
1 'polypeptide(L)'
;MIKYLGSKRLLVPRIVSVVSALGGGRVMDVFSGTSRVGHALKGAGMQVIANDQLSYAATLARCYVQADADKVRTQVEQVLAELRSVTPAPGYFTETFCEKARFFHPRNGAL
;
A
#
# COMPACT_ATOMS: atom_id res chain seq x y z
N MET A 1 7.13 -0.01 -5.81
CA MET A 1 7.13 0.96 -4.68
C MET A 1 7.04 2.35 -5.29
N ILE A 2 6.01 3.13 -4.96
CA ILE A 2 5.83 4.50 -5.48
C ILE A 2 6.93 5.40 -4.89
N LYS A 3 7.63 6.17 -5.75
CA LYS A 3 8.54 7.23 -5.26
C LYS A 3 7.67 8.29 -4.59
N TYR A 4 7.93 8.54 -3.32
CA TYR A 4 7.16 9.49 -2.52
C TYR A 4 8.11 10.43 -1.80
N LEU A 5 8.00 11.72 -2.10
CA LEU A 5 8.83 12.73 -1.44
C LEU A 5 8.53 12.74 0.05
N GLY A 6 9.58 12.77 0.88
CA GLY A 6 9.43 12.70 2.33
C GLY A 6 9.06 11.31 2.88
N SER A 7 9.25 10.24 2.09
CA SER A 7 9.05 8.87 2.56
C SER A 7 9.85 8.60 3.83
N LYS A 8 9.14 8.23 4.91
CA LYS A 8 9.75 7.90 6.21
C LYS A 8 10.39 6.52 6.26
N ARG A 9 10.74 5.92 5.10
CA ARG A 9 11.21 4.53 4.98
C ARG A 9 12.31 4.17 5.99
N LEU A 10 13.33 5.03 6.14
CA LEU A 10 14.44 4.78 7.05
C LEU A 10 14.09 5.03 8.53
N LEU A 11 13.04 5.82 8.79
CA LEU A 11 12.61 6.19 10.14
C LEU A 11 11.54 5.27 10.71
N VAL A 12 10.83 4.51 9.87
CA VAL A 12 9.73 3.61 10.28
C VAL A 12 10.11 2.71 11.47
N PRO A 13 11.26 2.00 11.47
CA PRO A 13 11.61 1.15 12.62
C PRO A 13 11.73 1.92 13.93
N ARG A 14 12.32 3.13 13.88
CA ARG A 14 12.48 3.99 15.06
C ARG A 14 11.16 4.58 15.52
N ILE A 15 10.29 4.97 14.59
CA ILE A 15 8.93 5.47 14.91
C ILE A 15 8.14 4.38 15.64
N VAL A 16 8.11 3.15 15.09
CA VAL A 16 7.40 2.02 15.71
C VAL A 16 7.96 1.74 17.11
N SER A 17 9.29 1.72 17.27
CA SER A 17 9.94 1.51 18.57
C SER A 17 9.54 2.57 19.61
N VAL A 18 9.59 3.86 19.26
CA VAL A 18 9.23 4.95 20.17
C VAL A 18 7.75 4.89 20.55
N VAL A 19 6.85 4.72 19.57
CA VAL A 19 5.41 4.65 19.84
C VAL A 19 5.06 3.44 20.71
N SER A 20 5.72 2.30 20.48
CA SER A 20 5.53 1.10 21.31
C SER A 20 6.01 1.33 22.75
N ALA A 21 7.17 1.98 22.92
CA ALA A 21 7.71 2.31 24.25
C ALA A 21 6.83 3.29 25.03
N LEU A 22 6.05 4.12 24.34
CA LEU A 22 5.06 5.02 24.94
C LEU A 22 3.72 4.32 25.29
N GLY A 23 3.63 3.00 25.13
CA GLY A 23 2.45 2.19 25.46
C GLY A 23 1.57 1.82 24.27
N GLY A 24 1.85 2.32 23.06
CA GLY A 24 1.12 1.96 21.84
C GLY A 24 -0.37 2.31 21.90
N GLY A 25 -1.24 1.38 21.49
CA GLY A 25 -2.69 1.57 21.49
C GLY A 25 -3.21 2.20 20.21
N ARG A 26 -3.86 3.37 20.33
CA ARG A 26 -4.53 4.06 19.21
C ARG A 26 -3.67 5.22 18.70
N VAL A 27 -3.37 5.24 17.40
CA VAL A 27 -2.48 6.23 16.78
C VAL A 27 -3.20 6.94 15.63
N MET A 28 -3.01 8.26 15.51
CA MET A 28 -3.54 9.05 14.41
C MET A 28 -2.42 9.45 13.44
N ASP A 29 -2.41 8.85 12.25
CA ASP A 29 -1.50 9.17 11.15
C ASP A 29 -2.17 10.21 10.24
N VAL A 30 -2.09 11.48 10.64
CA VAL A 30 -2.84 12.60 10.01
C VAL A 30 -2.33 13.02 8.63
N PHE A 31 -1.11 12.62 8.27
CA PHE A 31 -0.45 12.88 6.98
C PHE A 31 0.06 11.56 6.39
N SER A 32 -0.87 10.63 6.21
CA SER A 32 -0.54 9.22 5.98
C SER A 32 0.20 8.98 4.66
N GLY A 33 0.00 9.81 3.63
CA GLY A 33 0.66 9.69 2.33
C GLY A 33 0.57 8.26 1.78
N THR A 34 1.71 7.60 1.63
CA THR A 34 1.76 6.18 1.18
C THR A 34 1.41 5.14 2.25
N SER A 35 0.89 5.59 3.39
CA SER A 35 0.53 4.78 4.58
C SER A 35 1.69 3.96 5.16
N ARG A 36 2.94 4.33 4.87
CA ARG A 36 4.09 3.51 5.28
C ARG A 36 4.29 3.45 6.80
N VAL A 37 3.99 4.55 7.49
CA VAL A 37 4.04 4.62 8.96
C VAL A 37 2.82 3.93 9.54
N GLY A 38 1.60 4.34 9.14
CA GLY A 38 0.37 3.69 9.58
C GLY A 38 0.33 2.17 9.36
N HIS A 39 0.79 1.68 8.22
CA HIS A 39 0.87 0.24 7.92
C HIS A 39 1.82 -0.50 8.87
N ALA A 40 2.98 0.09 9.17
CA ALA A 40 3.94 -0.50 10.10
C ALA A 40 3.43 -0.50 11.55
N LEU A 41 2.80 0.59 11.99
CA LEU A 41 2.19 0.68 13.32
C LEU A 41 1.04 -0.33 13.48
N LYS A 42 0.20 -0.49 12.46
CA LYS A 42 -0.83 -1.55 12.43
C LYS A 42 -0.20 -2.94 12.53
N GLY A 43 0.86 -3.21 11.77
CA GLY A 43 1.60 -4.47 11.85
C GLY A 43 2.21 -4.73 13.23
N ALA A 44 2.48 -3.68 14.01
CA ALA A 44 2.93 -3.75 15.40
C ALA A 44 1.76 -3.86 16.41
N GLY A 45 0.53 -4.10 15.96
CA GLY A 45 -0.65 -4.31 16.82
C GLY A 45 -1.40 -3.05 17.23
N MET A 46 -1.06 -1.89 16.69
CA MET A 46 -1.72 -0.62 17.04
C MET A 46 -2.99 -0.38 16.21
N GLN A 47 -3.99 0.26 16.82
CA GLN A 47 -5.17 0.73 16.11
C GLN A 47 -4.84 2.08 15.43
N VAL A 48 -4.71 2.07 14.11
CA VAL A 48 -4.32 3.28 13.36
C VAL A 48 -5.54 3.93 12.71
N ILE A 49 -5.69 5.24 12.95
CA ILE A 49 -6.57 6.12 12.19
C ILE A 49 -5.71 6.87 11.18
N ALA A 50 -5.92 6.65 9.89
CA ALA A 50 -5.20 7.35 8.84
C ALA A 50 -6.04 8.47 8.22
N ASN A 51 -5.41 9.61 7.96
CA ASN A 51 -5.98 10.73 7.24
C ASN A 51 -4.98 11.27 6.22
N ASP A 52 -5.48 11.84 5.12
CA ASP A 52 -4.72 12.62 4.16
C ASP A 52 -5.70 13.45 3.31
N GLN A 53 -5.24 14.55 2.72
CA GLN A 53 -6.05 15.29 1.76
C GLN A 53 -6.06 14.65 0.37
N LEU A 54 -5.06 13.82 0.03
CA LEU A 54 -4.88 13.32 -1.31
C LEU A 54 -5.68 12.02 -1.54
N SER A 55 -6.49 11.96 -2.59
CA SER A 55 -7.36 10.81 -2.88
C SER A 55 -6.62 9.49 -3.06
N TYR A 56 -5.39 9.52 -3.61
CA TYR A 56 -4.57 8.30 -3.71
C TYR A 56 -4.12 7.82 -2.32
N ALA A 57 -3.82 8.74 -1.40
CA ALA A 57 -3.38 8.40 -0.04
C ALA A 57 -4.52 7.75 0.73
N ALA A 58 -5.74 8.27 0.60
CA ALA A 58 -6.94 7.63 1.13
C ALA A 58 -7.15 6.21 0.57
N THR A 59 -6.87 5.99 -0.72
CA THR A 59 -6.96 4.65 -1.33
C THR A 59 -5.91 3.69 -0.78
N LEU A 60 -4.67 4.15 -0.59
CA LEU A 60 -3.61 3.35 0.03
C LEU A 60 -3.91 3.06 1.51
N ALA A 61 -4.44 4.03 2.25
CA ALA A 61 -4.84 3.85 3.64
C ALA A 61 -5.98 2.82 3.77
N ARG A 62 -6.96 2.83 2.86
CA ARG A 62 -8.00 1.79 2.80
C ARG A 62 -7.40 0.40 2.64
N CYS A 63 -6.42 0.25 1.75
CA CYS A 63 -5.76 -1.02 1.48
C CYS A 63 -4.86 -1.49 2.63
N TYR A 64 -3.94 -0.65 3.11
CA TYR A 64 -2.91 -1.08 4.05
C TYR A 64 -3.30 -0.90 5.52
N VAL A 65 -4.14 0.07 5.84
CA VAL A 65 -4.52 0.41 7.22
C VAL A 65 -5.94 -0.06 7.53
N GLN A 66 -6.94 0.28 6.73
CA GLN A 66 -8.34 -0.07 7.03
C GLN A 66 -8.65 -1.55 6.78
N ALA A 67 -8.05 -2.18 5.78
CA ALA A 67 -8.40 -3.54 5.38
C ALA A 67 -8.27 -4.54 6.55
N ASP A 68 -9.35 -5.26 6.82
CA ASP A 68 -9.42 -6.24 7.89
C ASP A 68 -9.31 -7.64 7.27
N ALA A 69 -8.25 -8.36 7.63
CA ALA A 69 -7.94 -9.65 7.01
C ALA A 69 -9.07 -10.66 7.22
N ASP A 70 -9.72 -10.65 8.38
CA ASP A 70 -10.80 -11.59 8.69
C ASP A 70 -12.06 -11.33 7.83
N LYS A 71 -12.19 -10.11 7.29
CA LYS A 71 -13.32 -9.72 6.45
C LYS A 71 -13.05 -9.90 4.96
N VAL A 72 -11.81 -9.63 4.52
CA VAL A 72 -11.51 -9.51 3.08
C VAL A 72 -10.72 -10.69 2.51
N ARG A 73 -10.16 -11.57 3.35
CA ARG A 73 -9.24 -12.64 2.91
C ARG A 73 -9.83 -13.51 1.80
N THR A 74 -11.02 -14.05 2.00
CA THR A 74 -11.66 -14.95 1.02
C THR A 74 -11.86 -14.26 -0.32
N GLN A 75 -12.39 -13.03 -0.31
CA GLN A 75 -12.61 -12.26 -1.53
C GLN A 75 -11.29 -11.94 -2.24
N VAL A 76 -10.26 -11.53 -1.49
CA VAL A 76 -8.93 -11.25 -2.04
C VAL A 76 -8.32 -12.52 -2.66
N GLU A 77 -8.42 -13.67 -2.00
CA GLU A 77 -7.92 -14.94 -2.51
C GLU A 77 -8.64 -15.36 -3.81
N GLN A 78 -9.96 -15.17 -3.90
CA GLN A 78 -10.74 -15.43 -5.11
C GLN A 78 -10.31 -14.53 -6.28
N VAL A 79 -10.23 -13.22 -6.05
CA VAL A 79 -9.79 -12.26 -7.09
C VAL A 79 -8.36 -12.55 -7.53
N LEU A 80 -7.46 -12.90 -6.59
CA LEU A 80 -6.09 -13.26 -6.94
C LEU A 80 -6.02 -14.57 -7.75
N ALA A 81 -6.88 -15.56 -7.46
CA ALA A 81 -6.95 -16.79 -8.25
C ALA A 81 -7.44 -16.51 -9.68
N GLU A 82 -8.48 -15.69 -9.82
CA GLU A 82 -8.99 -15.23 -11.12
C GLU A 82 -7.88 -14.52 -11.90
N LEU A 83 -7.26 -13.48 -11.33
CA LEU A 83 -6.22 -12.68 -11.98
C LEU A 83 -5.01 -13.51 -12.42
N ARG A 84 -4.68 -14.59 -11.70
CA ARG A 84 -3.59 -15.52 -12.09
C ARG A 84 -3.94 -16.41 -13.28
N SER A 85 -5.23 -16.60 -13.57
CA SER A 85 -5.72 -17.42 -14.67
C SER A 85 -5.95 -16.64 -15.97
N VAL A 86 -6.04 -15.32 -15.89
CA VAL A 86 -6.27 -14.46 -17.05
C VAL A 86 -5.07 -14.50 -17.99
N THR A 87 -5.32 -14.78 -19.27
CA THR A 87 -4.30 -14.67 -20.32
C THR A 87 -3.82 -13.22 -20.43
N PRO A 88 -2.51 -12.96 -20.26
CA PRO A 88 -1.98 -11.62 -20.44
C PRO A 88 -2.28 -11.10 -21.85
N ALA A 89 -2.78 -9.87 -21.95
CA ALA A 89 -3.05 -9.21 -23.22
C ALA A 89 -2.43 -7.81 -23.24
N PRO A 90 -1.58 -7.48 -24.23
CA PRO A 90 -1.03 -6.14 -24.36
C PRO A 90 -2.14 -5.14 -24.72
N GLY A 91 -2.02 -3.91 -24.21
CA GLY A 91 -2.98 -2.83 -24.49
C GLY A 91 -2.47 -1.46 -24.05
N TYR A 92 -3.38 -0.53 -23.78
CA TYR A 92 -3.06 0.84 -23.38
C TYR A 92 -1.96 0.92 -22.29
N PHE A 93 -2.05 0.05 -21.28
CA PHE A 93 -1.08 0.04 -20.19
C PHE A 93 0.33 -0.38 -20.66
N THR A 94 0.42 -1.46 -21.45
CA THR A 94 1.67 -1.97 -22.03
C THR A 94 2.33 -0.92 -22.90
N GLU A 95 1.60 -0.37 -23.85
CA GLU A 95 2.08 0.62 -24.81
C GLU A 95 2.55 1.89 -24.10
N THR A 96 1.70 2.43 -23.21
CA THR A 96 1.95 3.72 -22.57
C THR A 96 3.04 3.63 -21.51
N PHE A 97 2.91 2.69 -20.56
CA PHE A 97 3.75 2.68 -19.36
C PHE A 97 4.95 1.74 -19.45
N CYS A 98 4.93 0.76 -20.38
CA CYS A 98 6.04 -0.18 -20.54
C CYS A 98 6.94 0.15 -21.74
N GLU A 99 6.37 0.50 -22.90
CA GLU A 99 7.14 0.72 -24.13
C GLU A 99 7.53 2.20 -24.32
N LYS A 100 6.54 3.11 -24.30
CA LYS A 100 6.73 4.54 -24.52
C LYS A 100 7.41 5.22 -23.32
N ALA A 101 6.77 5.18 -22.15
CA ALA A 101 7.30 5.85 -20.95
C ALA A 101 8.38 5.06 -20.21
N ARG A 102 8.46 3.74 -20.44
CA ARG A 102 9.46 2.84 -19.82
C ARG A 102 9.50 2.91 -18.29
N PHE A 103 8.34 3.09 -17.66
CA PHE A 103 8.22 3.03 -16.20
C PHE A 103 8.25 1.60 -15.68
N PHE A 104 7.74 0.65 -16.49
CA PHE A 104 7.76 -0.78 -16.21
C PHE A 104 8.45 -1.53 -17.35
N HIS A 105 9.04 -2.69 -17.05
CA HIS A 105 9.60 -3.56 -18.09
C HIS A 105 8.44 -4.19 -18.91
N PRO A 106 8.53 -4.29 -20.25
CA PRO A 106 7.49 -4.90 -21.10
C PRO A 106 7.01 -6.27 -20.61
N ARG A 107 7.93 -7.13 -20.15
CA ARG A 107 7.60 -8.43 -19.52
C ARG A 107 6.62 -8.39 -18.35
N ASN A 108 6.52 -7.25 -17.68
CA ASN A 108 5.60 -7.04 -16.55
C ASN A 108 4.27 -6.42 -16.99
N GLY A 109 4.14 -6.11 -18.29
CA GLY A 109 2.98 -5.50 -18.91
C GLY A 109 2.39 -6.38 -20.01
N ALA A 110 2.33 -7.70 -19.80
CA ALA A 110 1.73 -8.68 -20.72
C ALA A 110 2.53 -9.01 -22.00
N LEU A 111 3.85 -8.81 -21.99
CA LEU A 111 4.78 -9.29 -23.03
C LEU A 111 5.78 -10.32 -22.49
#